data_AF-A0A1Z9HDS5-F1
#
_entry.id   AF-A0A1Z9HDS5-F1
#
_cell.length_a   1.000
_cell.length_b   1.000
_cell.length_c   1.000
_cell.angle_alpha   90.00
_cell.angle_beta   90.00
_cell.angle_gamma   90.00
#
_symmetry.space_group_name_H-M   'P 1'
#
loop_
_entity.id
_entity.type
_entity.pdbx_description
1 polymer ?
#
loop_
_entity_poly.entity_id
_entity_poly.type
_entity_poly.pdbx_seq_one_letter_code
_entity_poly.pdbx_strand_id
1 'polypeptide(L)'
;MLNTEYEKEKLNNWLNGVSATPMSLDDLAQLVVNGMPDCEDCTLHQQYLGGEGCSCVRSIFPHPEHYHLYLKLRAMAVEMTAIAVLGEMYDK
;
A
#
# COMPACT_ATOMS: atom_id res chain seq x y z
N MET A 1 -18.67 -10.71 10.52
CA MET A 1 -17.68 -11.60 11.18
C MET A 1 -16.65 -11.96 10.14
N LEU A 2 -15.37 -11.65 10.38
CA LEU A 2 -14.29 -11.96 9.44
C LEU A 2 -14.15 -13.48 9.32
N ASN A 3 -14.21 -14.04 8.11
CA ASN A 3 -13.89 -15.45 7.91
C ASN A 3 -12.37 -15.59 7.84
N THR A 4 -11.76 -15.96 8.98
CA THR A 4 -10.30 -16.02 9.13
C THR A 4 -9.63 -17.02 8.20
N GLU A 5 -10.27 -18.15 7.88
CA GLU A 5 -9.69 -19.15 6.97
C GLU A 5 -9.66 -18.64 5.53
N TYR A 6 -10.76 -18.02 5.09
CA TYR A 6 -10.85 -17.40 3.77
C TYR A 6 -9.84 -16.26 3.60
N GLU A 7 -9.68 -15.40 4.61
CA GLU A 7 -8.71 -14.30 4.53
C GLU A 7 -7.25 -14.79 4.54
N LYS A 8 -6.95 -15.88 5.26
CA LYS A 8 -5.63 -16.53 5.20
C LYS A 8 -5.35 -17.09 3.81
N GLU A 9 -6.34 -17.71 3.17
CA GLU A 9 -6.20 -18.21 1.80
C GLU A 9 -5.94 -17.06 0.82
N LYS A 10 -6.71 -15.97 0.91
CA LYS A 10 -6.50 -14.79 0.05
C LYS A 10 -5.16 -14.11 0.28
N LEU A 11 -4.71 -14.02 1.53
CA LEU A 11 -3.37 -13.53 1.85
C LEU A 11 -2.30 -14.42 1.22
N ASN A 12 -2.41 -15.74 1.37
CA ASN A 12 -1.46 -16.68 0.76
C ASN A 12 -1.45 -16.59 -0.76
N ASN A 13 -2.62 -16.46 -1.41
CA ASN A 13 -2.70 -16.32 -2.86
C ASN A 13 -2.02 -15.03 -3.35
N TRP A 14 -2.18 -13.95 -2.60
CA TRP A 14 -1.52 -12.68 -2.88
C TRP A 14 0.00 -12.77 -2.70
N LEU A 15 0.47 -13.33 -1.58
CA LEU A 15 1.89 -13.52 -1.29
C LEU A 15 2.60 -14.38 -2.34
N ASN A 16 1.92 -15.38 -2.89
CA ASN A 16 2.47 -16.29 -3.89
C ASN A 16 2.20 -15.84 -5.34
N GLY A 17 1.57 -14.68 -5.55
CA GLY A 17 1.29 -14.16 -6.88
C GLY A 17 0.36 -15.03 -7.74
N VAL A 18 -0.45 -15.90 -7.12
CA VAL A 18 -1.32 -16.88 -7.81
C VAL A 18 -2.32 -16.21 -8.76
N SER A 19 -2.62 -14.94 -8.54
CA SER A 19 -3.51 -14.14 -9.38
C SER A 19 -2.95 -12.74 -9.64
N ALA A 20 -1.62 -12.60 -9.66
CA ALA A 20 -1.00 -11.31 -9.88
C ALA A 20 -1.36 -10.76 -11.27
N THR A 21 -2.07 -9.63 -11.28
CA THR A 21 -2.31 -8.85 -12.50
C THR A 21 -1.25 -7.77 -12.64
N PRO A 22 -0.97 -7.30 -13.87
CA PRO A 22 -0.12 -6.13 -14.07
C PRO A 22 -0.67 -4.91 -13.33
N MET A 23 0.23 -4.05 -12.85
CA MET A 23 -0.08 -2.71 -12.38
C MET A 23 0.66 -1.72 -13.28
N SER A 24 -0.04 -0.69 -13.77
CA SER A 24 0.61 0.32 -14.59
C SER A 24 1.47 1.25 -13.72
N LEU A 25 2.54 1.82 -14.31
CA LEU A 25 3.35 2.82 -13.63
C LEU A 25 2.55 4.10 -13.32
N ASP A 26 1.58 4.45 -14.17
CA ASP A 26 0.71 5.60 -13.96
C ASP A 26 -0.19 5.42 -12.73
N ASP A 27 -0.79 4.24 -12.56
CA ASP A 27 -1.61 3.92 -11.37
C ASP A 27 -0.76 3.95 -10.10
N LEU A 28 0.44 3.38 -10.16
CA LEU A 28 1.39 3.41 -9.06
C LEU A 28 1.80 4.86 -8.72
N ALA A 29 2.10 5.67 -9.73
CA ALA A 29 2.49 7.07 -9.54
C ALA A 29 1.34 7.89 -8.91
N GLN A 30 0.09 7.67 -9.34
CA GLN A 30 -1.07 8.31 -8.73
C GLN A 30 -1.22 7.96 -7.25
N LEU A 31 -1.00 6.69 -6.88
CA LEU A 31 -1.00 6.28 -5.48
C LEU A 31 0.15 6.93 -4.71
N VAL A 32 1.35 7.00 -5.29
CA VAL A 32 2.52 7.63 -4.64
C VAL A 32 2.27 9.10 -4.34
N VAL A 33 1.63 9.84 -5.25
CA VAL A 33 1.31 11.26 -5.07
C VAL A 33 0.17 11.47 -4.09
N ASN A 34 -0.96 10.78 -4.29
CA ASN A 34 -2.18 11.02 -3.51
C ASN A 34 -2.19 10.31 -2.16
N GLY A 35 -1.47 9.20 -2.07
CA GLY A 35 -1.50 8.28 -0.94
C GLY A 35 -2.56 7.21 -1.13
N MET A 36 -2.37 6.10 -0.42
CA MET A 36 -3.41 5.09 -0.28
C MET A 36 -4.53 5.61 0.64
N PRO A 37 -5.81 5.35 0.34
CA PRO A 37 -6.90 5.66 1.25
C PRO A 37 -6.71 4.98 2.61
N ASP A 38 -7.16 5.65 3.67
CA ASP A 38 -7.16 5.09 5.01
C ASP A 38 -7.97 3.79 5.04
N CYS A 39 -7.43 2.78 5.73
CA CYS A 39 -8.13 1.51 5.90
C CYS A 39 -8.34 1.23 7.39
N GLU A 40 -9.56 1.49 7.85
CA GLU A 40 -10.00 1.26 9.23
C GLU A 40 -9.87 -0.23 9.61
N ASP A 41 -10.11 -1.12 8.64
CA ASP A 41 -10.12 -2.57 8.82
C ASP A 41 -8.72 -3.22 8.91
N CYS A 42 -7.64 -2.48 8.65
CA CYS A 42 -6.29 -3.07 8.72
C CYS A 42 -5.89 -3.47 10.14
N THR A 43 -6.41 -2.78 11.15
CA THR A 43 -6.16 -3.13 12.56
C THR A 43 -6.70 -4.52 12.90
N LEU A 44 -7.93 -4.83 12.46
CA LEU A 44 -8.54 -6.15 12.60
C LEU A 44 -7.75 -7.22 11.83
N HIS A 45 -7.38 -6.96 10.57
CA HIS A 45 -6.61 -7.92 9.79
C HIS A 45 -5.23 -8.18 10.38
N GLN A 46 -4.55 -7.16 10.90
CA GLN A 46 -3.24 -7.32 11.55
C GLN A 46 -3.34 -8.18 12.82
N GLN A 47 -4.41 -8.00 13.61
CA GLN A 47 -4.65 -8.80 14.81
C GLN A 47 -4.89 -10.29 14.52
N TYR A 48 -5.60 -10.62 13.44
CA TYR A 48 -5.98 -12.00 13.12
C TYR A 48 -5.06 -12.72 12.12
N LEU A 49 -4.29 -11.98 11.31
CA LEU A 49 -3.48 -12.53 10.22
C LEU A 49 -1.97 -12.23 10.37
N GLY A 50 -1.57 -11.33 11.27
CA GLY A 50 -0.19 -11.22 11.74
C GLY A 50 0.83 -10.63 10.75
N GLY A 51 0.42 -9.84 9.76
CA GLY A 51 1.40 -9.29 8.79
C GLY A 51 0.90 -8.21 7.84
N GLU A 52 1.82 -7.78 6.97
CA GLU A 52 1.57 -6.93 5.80
C GLU A 52 0.63 -7.67 4.83
N GLY A 53 -0.35 -6.98 4.24
CA GLY A 53 -1.33 -7.61 3.34
C GLY A 53 -2.77 -7.59 3.86
N CYS A 54 -3.15 -6.50 4.52
CA CYS A 54 -4.54 -6.14 4.77
C CYS A 54 -5.37 -6.22 3.47
N SER A 55 -6.66 -6.55 3.56
CA SER A 55 -7.54 -6.70 2.39
C SER A 55 -7.56 -5.46 1.49
N CYS A 56 -7.56 -4.25 2.09
CA CYS A 56 -7.42 -2.98 1.39
C CYS A 56 -6.15 -2.92 0.53
N VAL A 57 -5.00 -3.29 1.10
CA VAL A 57 -3.72 -3.33 0.37
C VAL A 57 -3.80 -4.31 -0.78
N ARG A 58 -4.31 -5.53 -0.54
CA ARG A 58 -4.44 -6.57 -1.57
C ARG A 58 -5.42 -6.22 -2.67
N SER A 59 -6.41 -5.37 -2.40
CA SER A 59 -7.36 -4.89 -3.42
C SER A 59 -6.75 -3.84 -4.36
N ILE A 60 -5.72 -3.12 -3.89
CA ILE A 60 -5.08 -2.03 -4.64
C ILE A 60 -3.83 -2.55 -5.35
N PHE A 61 -3.03 -3.36 -4.67
CA PHE A 61 -1.75 -3.88 -5.16
C PHE A 61 -1.92 -5.34 -5.54
N PRO A 62 -1.82 -5.70 -6.84
CA PRO A 62 -1.99 -7.08 -7.27
C PRO A 62 -0.94 -8.06 -6.76
N HIS A 63 0.22 -7.56 -6.34
CA HIS A 63 1.36 -8.32 -5.87
C HIS A 63 2.05 -7.58 -4.72
N PRO A 64 2.66 -8.27 -3.74
CA PRO A 64 3.42 -7.66 -2.66
C PRO A 64 4.49 -6.68 -3.14
N GLU A 65 5.18 -7.02 -4.22
CA GLU A 65 6.24 -6.17 -4.76
C GLU A 65 5.72 -4.80 -5.22
N HIS A 66 4.50 -4.71 -5.75
CA HIS A 66 3.89 -3.42 -6.10
C HIS A 66 3.66 -2.58 -4.86
N TYR A 67 3.20 -3.20 -3.76
CA TYR A 67 3.01 -2.52 -2.49
C TYR A 67 4.34 -2.07 -1.87
N HIS A 68 5.36 -2.93 -1.89
CA HIS A 68 6.69 -2.57 -1.39
C HIS A 68 7.34 -1.46 -2.20
N LEU A 69 7.15 -1.45 -3.52
CA LEU A 69 7.61 -0.35 -4.38
C LEU A 69 6.87 0.94 -4.05
N TYR A 70 5.54 0.90 -3.90
CA TYR A 70 4.75 2.03 -3.44
C TYR A 70 5.27 2.61 -2.13
N LEU A 71 5.53 1.78 -1.11
CA LEU A 71 6.03 2.26 0.19
C LEU A 71 7.34 3.04 0.05
N LYS A 72 8.28 2.52 -0.76
CA LYS A 72 9.57 3.19 -1.02
C LYS A 72 9.38 4.52 -1.74
N LEU A 73 8.59 4.53 -2.82
CA LEU A 73 8.34 5.73 -3.61
C LEU A 73 7.57 6.79 -2.80
N ARG A 74 6.59 6.38 -1.98
CA ARG A 74 5.81 7.27 -1.12
C ARG A 74 6.69 7.94 -0.07
N ALA A 75 7.59 7.19 0.58
CA ALA A 75 8.54 7.77 1.54
C ALA A 75 9.39 8.86 0.87
N MET A 76 9.96 8.57 -0.31
CA MET A 76 10.73 9.55 -1.08
C MET A 76 9.89 10.77 -1.47
N ALA A 77 8.65 10.56 -1.95
CA ALA A 77 7.77 11.65 -2.36
C ALA A 77 7.41 12.59 -1.19
N VAL A 78 7.15 12.04 -0.01
CA VAL A 78 6.87 12.82 1.20
C VAL A 78 8.10 13.62 1.64
N GLU A 79 9.28 13.02 1.63
CA GLU A 79 10.54 13.72 1.94
C GLU A 79 10.80 14.87 0.98
N MET A 80 10.67 14.63 -0.34
CA MET A 80 10.85 15.69 -1.35
C MET A 80 9.82 16.81 -1.21
N THR A 81 8.56 16.47 -0.91
CA THR A 81 7.50 17.46 -0.69
C THR A 81 7.79 18.30 0.55
N ALA A 82 8.26 17.68 1.63
CA ALA A 82 8.64 18.40 2.85
C ALA A 82 9.78 19.39 2.60
N ILE A 83 10.81 18.98 1.84
CA ILE A 83 11.92 19.87 1.45
C ILE A 83 11.42 21.04 0.61
N ALA A 84 10.55 20.79 -0.37
CA ALA A 84 9.98 21.84 -1.22
C ALA A 84 9.19 22.88 -0.41
N VAL A 85 8.33 22.41 0.50
CA VAL A 85 7.55 23.28 1.39
C VAL A 85 8.46 24.11 2.30
N LEU A 86 9.51 23.51 2.88
CA LEU A 86 10.48 24.25 3.68
C LEU A 86 11.19 25.34 2.85
N GLY A 87 11.60 25.03 1.62
CA GLY A 87 12.20 26.02 0.71
C GLY A 87 11.30 27.23 0.49
N GLU A 88 10.01 27.02 0.21
CA GLU A 88 9.02 28.09 0.05
C GLU A 88 8.82 28.94 1.32
N MET A 89 9.10 28.39 2.50
CA MET A 89 9.03 29.10 3.77
C MET A 89 10.28 29.93 4.07
N TYR A 90 11.46 29.53 3.58
CA TYR A 90 12.73 30.25 3.79
C TYR A 90 12.99 31.36 2.76
N ASP A 91 12.39 31.28 1.58
CA ASP A 91 12.49 32.32 0.53
C ASP A 91 11.54 33.52 0.75
N LYS A 92 10.84 33.58 1.90
CA LYS A 92 9.99 34.71 2.34
C LYS A 92 10.61 35.45 3.52
#